data_AF-A0A943ZJ60-F1
#
_entry.id   AF-A0A943ZJ60-F1
#
_cell.length_a   1.000
_cell.length_b   1.000
_cell.length_c   1.000
_cell.angle_alpha   90.00
_cell.angle_beta   90.00
_cell.angle_gamma   90.00
#
_symmetry.space_group_name_H-M   'P 1'
#
loop_
_entity.id
_entity.type
_entity.pdbx_description
1 polymer ?
#
loop_
_entity_poly.entity_id
_entity_poly.type
_entity_poly.pdbx_seq_one_letter_code
_entity_poly.pdbx_strand_id
1 'polypeptide(L)' 'MAVNGTGGKGRNMIIRKGNKEYRVTERSECWALSCTIGGLSVEYKVPKDICANEEELRAYVEAEELF' A
#
# COMPACT_ATOMS: atom_id res chain seq x y z
N MET A 1 -28.67 3.23 15.85
CA MET A 1 -28.35 3.33 14.40
C MET A 1 -27.03 2.61 14.19
N ALA A 2 -27.06 1.37 13.70
CA ALA A 2 -25.83 0.68 13.34
C ALA A 2 -25.33 1.31 12.04
N VAL A 3 -24.26 2.10 12.14
CA VAL A 3 -23.54 2.57 10.96
C VAL A 3 -22.90 1.34 10.31
N ASN A 4 -23.63 0.77 9.34
CA ASN A 4 -23.09 -0.22 8.43
C ASN A 4 -22.07 0.51 7.57
N GLY A 5 -20.83 0.61 8.07
CA GLY A 5 -19.69 0.90 7.24
C GLY A 5 -19.54 -0.27 6.29
N THR A 6 -20.06 -0.12 5.07
CA THR A 6 -19.71 -0.93 3.92
C THR A 6 -18.19 -0.81 3.75
N GLY A 7 -17.47 -1.69 4.45
CA GLY A 7 -16.04 -1.88 4.27
C GLY A 7 -15.85 -2.31 2.82
N GLY A 8 -15.57 -1.33 1.96
CA GLY A 8 -15.00 -1.58 0.65
C GLY A 8 -13.89 -2.58 0.89
N LYS A 9 -14.02 -3.76 0.30
CA LYS A 9 -13.08 -4.86 0.43
C LYS A 9 -11.82 -4.44 -0.33
N GLY A 10 -11.10 -3.45 0.23
CA GLY A 10 -9.85 -2.94 -0.29
C GLY A 10 -8.96 -4.15 -0.43
N ARG A 11 -8.59 -4.46 -1.67
CA ARG A 11 -7.75 -5.61 -1.96
C ARG A 11 -6.47 -5.40 -1.16
N ASN A 12 -6.26 -6.28 -0.19
CA ASN A 12 -5.09 -6.24 0.65
C ASN A 12 -4.03 -7.03 -0.09
N MET A 13 -3.05 -6.32 -0.63
CA MET A 13 -2.00 -6.87 -1.46
C MET A 13 -0.69 -6.84 -0.67
N ILE A 14 0.21 -7.77 -0.96
CA ILE A 14 1.52 -7.84 -0.32
C ILE A 14 2.56 -7.73 -1.43
N ILE A 15 3.39 -6.70 -1.38
CA ILE A 15 4.55 -6.53 -2.26
C ILE A 15 5.80 -6.89 -1.45
N ARG A 16 6.61 -7.81 -1.97
CA ARG A 16 7.87 -8.22 -1.34
C ARG A 16 9.04 -7.71 -2.15
N LYS A 17 9.95 -6.98 -1.50
CA LYS A 17 11.20 -6.50 -2.10
C LYS A 17 12.36 -6.93 -1.21
N GLY A 18 13.12 -7.93 -1.65
CA GLY A 18 14.16 -8.55 -0.83
C GLY A 18 13.58 -9.12 0.48
N ASN A 19 14.10 -8.64 1.62
CA ASN A 19 13.61 -9.02 2.96
C ASN A 19 12.47 -8.13 3.50
N LYS A 20 11.98 -7.16 2.70
CA LYS A 20 10.95 -6.21 3.13
C LYS A 20 9.59 -6.65 2.60
N GLU A 21 8.60 -6.59 3.46
CA GLU A 21 7.21 -6.88 3.13
C GLU A 21 6.38 -5.60 3.28
N TYR A 22 5.81 -5.13 2.17
CA TYR A 22 4.93 -3.98 2.13
C TYR A 22 3.50 -4.47 1.98
N ARG A 23 2.67 -4.12 2.95
CA ARG A 23 1.23 -4.35 2.91
C ARG A 23 0.56 -3.19 2.22
N VAL A 24 0.05 -3.42 1.02
CA VAL A 24 -0.65 -2.44 0.21
C VAL A 24 -2.14 -2.54 0.49
N THR A 25 -2.72 -1.40 0.86
CA THR A 25 -4.17 -1.21 0.92
C THR A 25 -4.56 -0.23 -0.17
N GLU A 26 -5.32 -0.71 -1.14
CA GLU A 26 -5.96 0.17 -2.12
C GLU A 26 -7.01 1.05 -1.44
N ARG A 27 -6.90 2.36 -1.66
CA ARG A 27 -7.94 3.35 -1.33
C ARG A 27 -8.38 4.03 -2.62
N SER A 28 -9.53 4.71 -2.58
CA SER A 28 -10.12 5.39 -3.74
C SER A 28 -9.21 6.47 -4.32
N GLU A 29 -8.37 7.09 -3.49
CA GLU A 29 -7.57 8.28 -3.81
C GLU A 29 -6.06 7.99 -3.82
N CYS A 30 -5.63 6.92 -3.16
CA CYS A 30 -4.22 6.59 -2.98
C CYS A 30 -4.01 5.10 -2.64
N TRP A 31 -2.78 4.64 -2.76
CA TRP A 31 -2.30 3.37 -2.23
C TRP A 31 -1.61 3.61 -0.89
N ALA A 32 -2.06 2.93 0.15
CA ALA A 32 -1.38 2.95 1.44
C ALA A 32 -0.48 1.72 1.56
N LEU A 33 0.83 1.92 1.51
CA LEU A 33 1.84 0.90 1.78
C LEU A 33 2.23 0.95 3.25
N SER A 34 2.07 -0.14 3.98
CA SER A 34 2.55 -0.25 5.35
C SER A 34 3.68 -1.28 5.41
N CYS A 35 4.80 -0.91 6.01
CA CYS A 35 5.90 -1.82 6.28
C CYS A 35 6.33 -1.69 7.74
N THR A 36 6.73 -2.79 8.36
CA THR A 36 7.28 -2.79 9.72
C THR A 36 8.75 -3.19 9.66
N ILE A 37 9.63 -2.28 10.07
CA ILE A 37 11.08 -2.48 10.06
C ILE A 37 11.58 -2.30 11.49
N GLY A 38 12.12 -3.36 12.10
CA GLY A 38 12.71 -3.30 13.45
C GLY A 38 11.75 -2.86 14.56
N GLY A 39 10.44 -3.06 14.39
CA GLY A 39 9.41 -2.63 15.34
C GLY A 39 8.85 -1.23 15.08
N LEU A 40 9.39 -0.49 14.12
CA LEU A 40 8.80 0.75 13.61
C LEU A 40 7.87 0.45 12.44
N SER A 41 6.59 0.80 12.59
CA SER A 41 5.63 0.72 11.49
C SER A 41 5.60 2.03 10.72
N VAL A 42 5.94 1.96 9.43
CA VAL A 42 5.93 3.09 8.50
C VAL A 42 4.75 2.90 7.55
N GLU A 43 3.95 3.96 7.37
CA GLU A 43 2.90 4.02 6.35
C GLU A 43 3.29 5.07 5.30
N TYR A 44 3.34 4.64 4.03
CA TYR A 44 3.60 5.48 2.89
C TYR A 44 2.35 5.55 2.01
N LYS A 45 1.95 6.76 1.60
CA LYS A 45 0.77 6.98 0.77
C LYS A 45 1.20 7.42 -0.63
N VAL A 46 0.93 6.58 -1.62
CA VAL A 46 1.17 6.89 -3.03
C VAL A 46 -0.14 7.35 -3.66
N PRO A 47 -0.26 8.61 -4.09
CA PRO A 47 -1.45 9.07 -4.79
C PRO A 47 -1.68 8.26 -6.09
N LYS A 48 -2.94 8.00 -6.41
CA LYS A 48 -3.33 7.30 -7.65
C LYS A 48 -2.98 8.08 -8.93
N ASP A 49 -2.67 9.36 -8.78
CA ASP A 49 -2.14 10.22 -9.85
C ASP A 49 -0.75 9.78 -10.33
N ILE A 50 0.07 9.22 -9.42
CA ILE A 50 1.42 8.72 -9.72
C ILE A 50 1.37 7.26 -10.18
N CYS A 51 0.56 6.44 -9.51
CA CYS A 51 0.38 5.03 -9.85
C CYS A 51 -1.12 4.75 -9.98
N ALA A 52 -1.63 4.58 -11.20
CA ALA A 52 -3.06 4.38 -11.39
C ALA A 52 -3.49 2.95 -11.01
N ASN A 53 -2.60 1.98 -11.23
CA ASN A 53 -2.85 0.54 -11.08
C ASN A 53 -1.78 -0.16 -10.22
N GLU A 54 -2.03 -1.42 -9.88
CA GLU A 54 -1.14 -2.24 -9.05
C GLU A 54 0.23 -2.45 -9.71
N GLU A 55 0.27 -2.64 -11.03
CA GLU A 55 1.51 -2.91 -11.77
C GLU A 55 2.46 -1.72 -11.70
N GLU A 56 1.94 -0.50 -11.88
CA GLU A 56 2.70 0.73 -11.71
C GLU A 56 3.16 0.94 -10.27
N LEU A 57 2.29 0.63 -9.28
CA LEU A 57 2.69 0.70 -7.88
C LEU A 57 3.82 -0.29 -7.57
N ARG A 58 3.73 -1.50 -8.11
CA ARG A 58 4.75 -2.53 -7.94
C ARG A 58 6.06 -2.10 -8.59
N ALA A 59 6.02 -1.60 -9.82
CA ALA A 59 7.18 -1.04 -10.50
C ALA A 59 7.78 0.13 -9.72
N TYR A 60 6.96 1.01 -9.14
CA TYR A 60 7.39 2.10 -8.28
C TYR A 60 8.10 1.59 -7.03
N VAL A 61 7.53 0.62 -6.31
CA VAL A 61 8.16 0.00 -5.14
C VAL A 61 9.45 -0.75 -5.52
N GLU A 62 9.51 -1.39 -6.69
CA GLU A 62 10.71 -2.07 -7.18
C GLU A 62 11.81 -1.07 -7.60
N ALA A 63 11.45 0.03 -8.24
CA ALA A 63 12.39 1.08 -8.66
C ALA A 63 12.89 1.93 -7.49
N GLU A 64 12.00 2.34 -6.59
CA GLU A 64 12.33 3.20 -5.45
C GLU A 64 12.79 2.36 -4.26
N GLU A 65 13.93 2.66 -3.65
CA GLU A 65 14.28 2.14 -2.33
C GLU A 65 13.45 2.83 -1.24
N LEU A 66 12.20 2.40 -1.11
CA LEU A 66 11.32 2.82 -0.01
C LEU A 66 11.80 2.18 1.30
N PHE A 67 12.72 2.84 2.01
CA PHE A 67 13.28 2.52 3.34
C PHE A 67 13.85 1.13 3.51
#